data_AF-A0A3D1QBB2-F1
#
_entry.id   AF-A0A3D1QBB2-F1
#
_cell.length_a   1.000
_cell.length_b   1.000
_cell.length_c   1.000
_cell.angle_alpha   90.00
_cell.angle_beta   90.00
_cell.angle_gamma   90.00
#
_symmetry.space_group_name_H-M   'P 1'
#
loop_
_entity.id
_entity.type
_entity.pdbx_description
1 polymer ?
#
loop_
_entity_poly.entity_id
_entity_poly.type
_entity_poly.pdbx_seq_one_letter_code
_entity_poly.pdbx_strand_id
1 'polypeptide(L)'
;MDRIVSKGAPDSQALAIPINPLVQAALRSLYSGPGGLWGTGLYGSPLFSYEAKDGRIYIFYEMPPGIRAIDYGKIFMSPRLARPGFIIAQQLRKNVSGLSVETGDVFIILLSEIARLHNPGKDIAWISLEDIAGKRGVNLRNGRKSTLMEDLRKHVSYIADLRLSMTWKDYKRGNTMVFGGQNADRLLDIVDVEHRQGSRRWIEFGVRCGQALGYFLNRDSVRWIGYFHRSILQLSPYHDANTKKIGSYWTIIGSIAGKRGKLPRATPRRILQFCGSLVNQRNPGHTIDSFIKAHDRLMQCGALQAVSELEPATRTKGYFKTWLDTPISVQLSESLWQIQPGISVQNSGNIGTFPTPKSAENLCKYPFLIKDYRHKSGIHQQELARAVGLSRQTLSKYERGLQAIPPETAAKLFLIIQNKRNK
;
A
#
# COMPACT_ATOMS: atom_id res chain seq x y z
N MET A 1 20.58 6.90 -16.44
CA MET A 1 19.34 6.90 -15.64
C MET A 1 19.75 6.70 -14.20
N ASP A 2 19.86 7.79 -13.45
CA ASP A 2 20.42 7.78 -12.11
C ASP A 2 19.48 7.12 -11.11
N ARG A 3 20.03 6.13 -10.42
CA ARG A 3 19.47 5.46 -9.25
C ARG A 3 19.04 6.50 -8.21
N ILE A 4 17.73 6.74 -8.06
CA ILE A 4 17.18 7.11 -6.76
C ILE A 4 16.98 5.80 -6.00
N VAL A 5 18.10 5.21 -5.56
CA VAL A 5 18.06 4.25 -4.46
C VAL A 5 17.71 5.09 -3.24
N SER A 6 16.45 5.02 -2.78
CA SER A 6 16.09 5.51 -1.46
C SER A 6 16.82 4.65 -0.43
N LYS A 7 18.08 4.98 -0.14
CA LYS A 7 18.75 4.53 1.09
C LYS A 7 17.83 4.90 2.25
N GLY A 8 17.53 3.89 3.07
CA GLY A 8 16.51 3.89 4.12
C GLY A 8 16.24 5.26 4.72
N ALA A 9 15.04 5.77 4.45
CA ALA A 9 14.40 6.69 5.37
C ALA A 9 14.34 6.00 6.76
N PRO A 10 14.50 6.73 7.87
CA PRO A 10 14.43 6.15 9.20
C PRO A 10 13.15 5.33 9.33
N ASP A 11 13.26 4.16 9.98
CA ASP A 11 12.20 3.19 10.21
C ASP A 11 10.94 3.88 10.75
N SER A 12 10.09 4.37 9.85
CA SER A 12 8.84 5.01 10.23
C SER A 12 7.96 3.92 10.81
N GLN A 13 7.49 4.12 12.04
CA GLN A 13 6.52 3.22 12.67
C GLN A 13 5.24 3.09 11.84
N ALA A 14 5.01 4.02 10.90
CA ALA A 14 3.87 4.04 10.01
C ALA A 14 4.29 3.83 8.54
N LEU A 15 3.52 3.02 7.81
CA LEU A 15 3.66 2.74 6.39
C LEU A 15 2.54 3.47 5.64
N ALA A 16 2.90 4.38 4.73
CA ALA A 16 1.92 4.99 3.84
C ALA A 16 1.26 3.90 2.99
N ILE A 17 -0.07 3.84 2.97
CA ILE A 17 -0.83 2.90 2.13
C ILE A 17 -1.99 3.62 1.46
N PRO A 18 -2.37 3.25 0.23
CA PRO A 18 -3.58 3.78 -0.37
C PRO A 18 -4.81 3.16 0.26
N ILE A 19 -5.81 3.99 0.52
CA ILE A 19 -7.05 3.60 1.18
C ILE A 19 -8.20 3.94 0.23
N ASN A 20 -8.70 2.91 -0.44
CA ASN A 20 -9.81 3.04 -1.37
C ASN A 20 -10.68 1.76 -1.31
N PRO A 21 -11.90 1.80 -1.90
CA PRO A 21 -12.81 0.66 -1.88
C PRO A 21 -12.21 -0.62 -2.47
N LEU A 22 -11.32 -0.50 -3.46
CA LEU A 22 -10.67 -1.65 -4.08
C LEU A 22 -9.64 -2.30 -3.15
N VAL A 23 -8.85 -1.52 -2.41
CA VAL A 23 -7.95 -2.03 -1.38
C VAL A 23 -8.73 -2.74 -0.27
N GLN A 24 -9.88 -2.17 0.13
CA GLN A 24 -10.76 -2.82 1.12
C GLN A 24 -11.33 -4.14 0.59
N ALA A 25 -11.80 -4.18 -0.65
CA ALA A 25 -12.31 -5.39 -1.29
C ALA A 25 -11.22 -6.46 -1.43
N ALA A 26 -10.01 -6.07 -1.85
CA ALA A 26 -8.86 -6.97 -1.98
C ALA A 26 -8.43 -7.56 -0.64
N LEU A 27 -8.27 -6.75 0.41
CA LEU A 27 -7.92 -7.29 1.73
C LEU A 27 -8.99 -8.25 2.26
N ARG A 28 -10.27 -7.91 2.05
CA ARG A 28 -11.37 -8.79 2.43
C ARG A 28 -11.33 -10.11 1.66
N SER A 29 -11.05 -10.09 0.35
CA SER A 29 -10.94 -11.32 -0.45
C SER A 29 -9.75 -12.18 0.01
N LEU A 30 -8.59 -11.57 0.27
CA LEU A 30 -7.40 -12.25 0.79
C LEU A 30 -7.67 -12.91 2.14
N TYR A 31 -8.28 -12.21 3.08
CA TYR A 31 -8.58 -12.75 4.42
C TYR A 31 -9.67 -13.82 4.42
N SER A 32 -10.50 -13.84 3.38
CA SER A 32 -11.61 -14.76 3.22
C SER A 32 -11.26 -16.07 2.51
N GLY A 33 -10.05 -16.20 1.97
CA GLY A 33 -9.62 -17.37 1.19
C GLY A 33 -10.00 -18.73 1.79
N PRO A 34 -9.55 -19.03 3.02
CA PRO A 34 -9.89 -20.30 3.69
C PRO A 34 -11.30 -20.30 4.32
N GLY A 35 -12.00 -19.17 4.34
CA GLY A 35 -13.22 -18.95 5.14
C GLY A 35 -14.55 -19.14 4.40
N GLY A 36 -14.54 -19.59 3.14
CA GLY A 36 -15.76 -19.96 2.41
C GLY A 36 -16.63 -18.80 1.93
N LEU A 37 -16.17 -17.54 2.02
CA LEU A 37 -16.87 -16.38 1.42
C LEU A 37 -16.55 -16.21 -0.07
N TRP A 38 -15.59 -16.99 -0.59
CA TRP A 38 -15.39 -17.11 -2.03
C TRP A 38 -16.52 -17.96 -2.62
N GLY A 39 -17.34 -17.33 -3.44
CA GLY A 39 -18.37 -17.99 -4.21
C GLY A 39 -17.80 -18.72 -5.42
N THR A 40 -18.70 -19.37 -6.16
CA THR A 40 -18.37 -19.99 -7.44
C THR A 40 -18.98 -19.13 -8.55
N GLY A 41 -18.13 -18.60 -9.42
CA GLY A 41 -18.54 -17.86 -10.61
C GLY A 41 -18.96 -18.79 -11.75
N LEU A 42 -19.14 -18.20 -12.94
CA LEU A 42 -19.38 -18.97 -14.16
C LEU A 42 -18.23 -19.98 -14.37
N TYR A 43 -18.58 -21.20 -14.80
CA TYR A 43 -17.61 -22.28 -15.07
C TYR A 43 -16.82 -22.81 -13.86
N GLY A 44 -17.31 -22.56 -12.63
CA GLY A 44 -16.70 -23.18 -11.44
C GLY A 44 -15.50 -22.42 -10.85
N SER A 45 -15.12 -21.30 -11.45
CA SER A 45 -13.98 -20.48 -10.99
C SER A 45 -14.32 -19.78 -9.66
N PRO A 46 -13.35 -19.64 -8.74
CA PRO A 46 -13.59 -18.93 -7.50
C PRO A 46 -13.82 -17.43 -7.77
N LEU A 47 -14.86 -16.88 -7.16
CA LEU A 47 -15.27 -15.49 -7.33
C LEU A 47 -15.60 -14.86 -5.97
N PHE A 48 -14.96 -13.74 -5.67
CA PHE A 48 -15.27 -12.92 -4.50
C PHE A 48 -16.03 -11.67 -4.94
N SER A 49 -17.23 -11.47 -4.38
CA SER A 49 -18.07 -10.30 -4.65
C SER A 49 -18.04 -9.34 -3.47
N TYR A 50 -17.80 -8.06 -3.76
CA TYR A 50 -17.88 -6.97 -2.81
C TYR A 50 -18.87 -5.92 -3.33
N GLU A 51 -19.96 -5.72 -2.58
CA GLU A 51 -20.94 -4.69 -2.87
C GLU A 51 -20.73 -3.49 -1.95
N ALA A 52 -20.66 -2.31 -2.55
CA ALA A 52 -20.64 -1.03 -1.87
C ALA A 52 -21.78 -0.15 -2.38
N LYS A 53 -22.04 0.96 -1.69
CA LYS A 53 -23.10 1.91 -2.07
C LYS A 53 -22.93 2.44 -3.49
N ASP A 54 -21.68 2.67 -3.90
CA ASP A 54 -21.35 3.35 -5.15
C ASP A 54 -20.94 2.40 -6.28
N GLY A 55 -20.99 1.08 -6.05
CA GLY A 55 -20.60 0.10 -7.06
C GLY A 55 -20.36 -1.32 -6.54
N ARG A 56 -19.98 -2.20 -7.47
CA ARG A 56 -19.67 -3.61 -7.23
C ARG A 56 -18.28 -3.94 -7.72
N ILE A 57 -17.57 -4.75 -6.96
CA ILE A 57 -16.22 -5.24 -7.27
C ILE A 57 -16.25 -6.77 -7.23
N TYR A 58 -15.74 -7.38 -8.29
CA TYR A 58 -15.55 -8.81 -8.42
C TYR A 58 -14.05 -9.09 -8.48
N ILE A 59 -13.56 -9.98 -7.62
CA ILE A 59 -12.17 -10.43 -7.60
C ILE A 59 -12.16 -11.94 -7.87
N PHE A 60 -11.30 -12.38 -8.78
CA PHE A 60 -11.25 -13.78 -9.20
C PHE A 60 -9.85 -14.15 -9.70
N TYR A 61 -9.63 -15.45 -9.87
CA TYR A 61 -8.49 -15.95 -10.61
C TYR A 61 -8.94 -16.24 -12.04
N GLU A 62 -8.25 -15.64 -13.01
CA GLU A 62 -8.52 -15.84 -14.43
C GLU A 62 -7.87 -17.14 -14.91
N MET A 63 -8.55 -17.81 -15.85
CA MET A 63 -8.01 -19.02 -16.48
C MET A 63 -6.88 -18.65 -17.45
N PRO A 64 -5.89 -19.52 -17.67
CA PRO A 64 -4.85 -19.27 -18.66
C PRO A 64 -5.44 -18.93 -20.04
N PRO A 65 -4.86 -17.95 -20.76
CA PRO A 65 -5.36 -17.56 -22.07
C PRO A 65 -5.33 -18.75 -23.05
N GLY A 66 -6.42 -18.92 -23.82
CA GLY A 66 -6.57 -19.99 -24.81
C GLY A 66 -7.67 -21.01 -24.50
N ILE A 67 -8.22 -21.02 -23.28
CA ILE A 67 -9.32 -21.91 -22.89
C ILE A 67 -10.61 -21.08 -22.89
N ARG A 68 -11.45 -21.20 -23.94
CA ARG A 68 -12.69 -20.43 -24.01
C ARG A 68 -13.75 -21.06 -23.11
N ALA A 69 -14.56 -20.20 -22.48
CA ALA A 69 -15.76 -20.56 -21.73
C ALA A 69 -16.70 -21.55 -22.46
N ILE A 70 -16.74 -21.47 -23.80
CA ILE A 70 -17.57 -22.33 -24.67
C ILE A 70 -17.00 -23.77 -24.75
N ASP A 71 -15.71 -23.97 -24.55
CA ASP A 71 -15.09 -25.29 -24.55
C ASP A 71 -15.50 -26.10 -23.31
N TYR A 72 -15.82 -25.44 -22.19
CA TYR A 72 -16.30 -26.12 -20.99
C TYR A 72 -17.64 -26.83 -21.20
N GLY A 73 -18.59 -26.24 -21.93
CA GLY A 73 -19.88 -26.88 -22.23
C GLY A 73 -19.73 -28.18 -23.03
N LYS A 74 -18.66 -28.32 -23.81
CA LYS A 74 -18.32 -29.55 -24.54
C LYS A 74 -17.45 -30.53 -23.75
N ILE A 75 -16.68 -30.06 -22.76
CA ILE A 75 -15.81 -30.90 -21.91
C ILE A 75 -16.62 -31.70 -20.87
N PHE A 76 -17.80 -31.24 -20.45
CA PHE A 76 -18.65 -31.96 -19.49
C PHE A 76 -19.38 -33.19 -20.06
N MET A 77 -19.40 -33.38 -21.40
CA MET A 77 -20.14 -34.50 -22.03
C MET A 77 -19.26 -35.67 -22.50
N SER A 78 -17.94 -35.63 -22.24
CA SER A 78 -17.04 -36.72 -22.57
C SER A 78 -16.46 -37.37 -21.30
N PRO A 79 -16.86 -38.61 -20.95
CA PRO A 79 -16.31 -39.34 -19.80
C PRO A 79 -14.80 -39.61 -19.91
N ARG A 80 -14.21 -39.44 -21.12
CA ARG A 80 -12.79 -39.70 -21.39
C ARG A 80 -11.92 -38.43 -21.48
N LEU A 81 -12.50 -37.23 -21.55
CA LEU A 81 -11.79 -35.94 -21.64
C LEU A 81 -11.93 -35.04 -20.39
N ALA A 82 -12.48 -35.56 -19.30
CA ALA A 82 -12.84 -34.85 -18.06
C ALA A 82 -11.69 -34.18 -17.26
N ARG A 83 -10.47 -34.01 -17.80
CA ARG A 83 -9.29 -33.70 -16.98
C ARG A 83 -8.85 -32.23 -16.96
N PRO A 84 -8.75 -31.47 -18.07
CA PRO A 84 -8.12 -30.14 -18.01
C PRO A 84 -8.92 -29.11 -17.21
N GLY A 85 -10.23 -29.03 -17.47
CA GLY A 85 -11.09 -28.01 -16.84
C GLY A 85 -11.28 -28.20 -15.34
N PHE A 86 -11.35 -29.45 -14.87
CA PHE A 86 -11.40 -29.80 -13.45
C PHE A 86 -10.07 -29.55 -12.73
N ILE A 87 -8.94 -29.90 -13.36
CA ILE A 87 -7.61 -29.67 -12.80
C ILE A 87 -7.35 -28.17 -12.61
N ILE A 88 -7.72 -27.35 -13.60
CA ILE A 88 -7.58 -25.89 -13.52
C ILE A 88 -8.48 -25.34 -12.41
N ALA A 89 -9.76 -25.72 -12.36
CA ALA A 89 -10.66 -25.25 -11.30
C ALA A 89 -10.18 -25.67 -9.89
N GLN A 90 -9.65 -26.88 -9.73
CA GLN A 90 -9.04 -27.33 -8.48
C GLN A 90 -7.78 -26.53 -8.12
N GLN A 91 -6.92 -26.25 -9.09
CA GLN A 91 -5.73 -25.42 -8.88
C GLN A 91 -6.11 -23.99 -8.47
N LEU A 92 -7.11 -23.39 -9.11
CA LEU A 92 -7.61 -22.06 -8.73
C LEU A 92 -8.19 -22.05 -7.32
N ARG A 93 -8.95 -23.09 -6.93
CA ARG A 93 -9.43 -23.26 -5.55
C ARG A 93 -8.28 -23.48 -4.57
N LYS A 94 -7.23 -24.19 -4.97
CA LYS A 94 -6.01 -24.36 -4.18
C LYS A 94 -5.32 -23.01 -3.95
N ASN A 95 -5.21 -22.16 -4.97
CA ASN A 95 -4.67 -20.81 -4.85
C ASN A 95 -5.49 -19.98 -3.84
N VAL A 96 -6.83 -20.02 -3.93
CA VAL A 96 -7.72 -19.35 -2.97
C VAL A 96 -7.56 -19.88 -1.55
N SER A 97 -7.45 -21.21 -1.38
CA SER A 97 -7.20 -21.81 -0.07
C SER A 97 -5.83 -21.47 0.50
N GLY A 98 -4.87 -21.12 -0.36
CA GLY A 98 -3.53 -20.66 0.01
C GLY A 98 -3.47 -19.18 0.38
N LEU A 99 -4.56 -18.41 0.17
CA LEU A 99 -4.66 -17.04 0.63
C LEU A 99 -4.73 -17.01 2.16
N SER A 100 -4.04 -16.02 2.75
CA SER A 100 -3.83 -15.97 4.19
C SER A 100 -3.59 -14.55 4.68
N VAL A 101 -3.40 -14.39 5.99
CA VAL A 101 -3.03 -13.10 6.59
C VAL A 101 -1.67 -12.64 6.09
N GLU A 102 -0.74 -13.56 5.85
CA GLU A 102 0.57 -13.29 5.25
C GLU A 102 0.44 -12.75 3.82
N THR A 103 -0.51 -13.28 3.04
CA THR A 103 -0.79 -12.73 1.70
C THR A 103 -1.29 -11.29 1.81
N GLY A 104 -2.13 -11.00 2.81
CA GLY A 104 -2.55 -9.64 3.15
C GLY A 104 -1.40 -8.73 3.57
N ASP A 105 -0.47 -9.22 4.41
CA ASP A 105 0.73 -8.47 4.82
C ASP A 105 1.59 -8.08 3.60
N VAL A 106 1.84 -9.05 2.70
CA VAL A 106 2.59 -8.82 1.46
C VAL A 106 1.88 -7.77 0.61
N PHE A 107 0.56 -7.91 0.41
CA PHE A 107 -0.22 -6.93 -0.34
C PHE A 107 -0.10 -5.51 0.23
N ILE A 108 -0.19 -5.34 1.55
CA ILE A 108 -0.01 -4.05 2.24
C ILE A 108 1.39 -3.48 2.00
N ILE A 109 2.42 -4.32 2.05
CA ILE A 109 3.82 -3.91 1.79
C ILE A 109 3.98 -3.43 0.35
N LEU A 110 3.46 -4.18 -0.63
CA LEU A 110 3.51 -3.80 -2.04
C LEU A 110 2.79 -2.47 -2.29
N LEU A 111 1.60 -2.31 -1.72
CA LEU A 111 0.86 -1.05 -1.77
C LEU A 111 1.63 0.11 -1.13
N SER A 112 2.40 -0.17 -0.07
CA SER A 112 3.20 0.87 0.59
C SER A 112 4.35 1.37 -0.29
N GLU A 113 4.99 0.50 -1.05
CA GLU A 113 6.00 0.93 -2.02
C GLU A 113 5.36 1.72 -3.17
N ILE A 114 4.20 1.29 -3.66
CA ILE A 114 3.45 2.06 -4.66
C ILE A 114 3.09 3.46 -4.15
N ALA A 115 2.61 3.57 -2.90
CA ALA A 115 2.21 4.84 -2.30
C ALA A 115 3.35 5.86 -2.19
N ARG A 116 4.62 5.40 -2.20
CA ARG A 116 5.82 6.24 -2.14
C ARG A 116 6.23 6.80 -3.50
N LEU A 117 5.66 6.29 -4.60
CA LEU A 117 5.97 6.75 -5.95
C LEU A 117 5.47 8.16 -6.21
N HIS A 118 6.12 8.87 -7.13
CA HIS A 118 5.69 10.21 -7.54
C HIS A 118 4.31 10.17 -8.21
N ASN A 119 4.10 9.17 -9.07
CA ASN A 119 2.84 8.85 -9.72
C ASN A 119 2.42 7.39 -9.47
N PRO A 120 1.77 7.10 -8.33
CA PRO A 120 1.42 5.73 -7.91
C PRO A 120 0.50 4.98 -8.87
N GLY A 121 -0.23 5.69 -9.75
CA GLY A 121 -1.09 5.05 -10.74
C GLY A 121 -0.39 4.62 -12.03
N LYS A 122 0.87 5.02 -12.26
CA LYS A 122 1.59 4.74 -13.53
C LYS A 122 3.00 4.21 -13.33
N ASP A 123 3.69 4.69 -12.29
CA ASP A 123 5.08 4.35 -12.03
C ASP A 123 5.22 2.90 -11.51
N ILE A 124 6.44 2.38 -11.57
CA ILE A 124 6.79 1.02 -11.11
C ILE A 124 7.57 1.13 -9.81
N ALA A 125 7.08 0.46 -8.76
CA ALA A 125 7.80 0.24 -7.52
C ALA A 125 8.71 -0.99 -7.65
N TRP A 126 9.91 -0.92 -7.08
CA TRP A 126 10.86 -2.03 -7.04
C TRP A 126 11.02 -2.51 -5.61
N ILE A 127 10.90 -3.82 -5.38
CA ILE A 127 11.04 -4.42 -4.06
C ILE A 127 11.63 -5.82 -4.13
N SER A 128 12.57 -6.14 -3.24
CA SER A 128 13.13 -7.50 -3.11
C SER A 128 12.36 -8.35 -2.09
N LEU A 129 12.54 -9.68 -2.14
CA LEU A 129 11.97 -10.57 -1.12
C LEU A 129 12.55 -10.29 0.27
N GLU A 130 13.83 -9.91 0.34
CA GLU A 130 14.49 -9.48 1.57
C GLU A 130 13.83 -8.22 2.18
N ASP A 131 13.47 -7.24 1.34
CA ASP A 131 12.78 -6.03 1.81
C ASP A 131 11.38 -6.36 2.35
N ILE A 132 10.65 -7.27 1.68
CA ILE A 132 9.35 -7.76 2.16
C ILE A 132 9.53 -8.44 3.53
N ALA A 133 10.51 -9.34 3.67
CA ALA A 133 10.80 -10.02 4.94
C ALA A 133 11.15 -9.02 6.06
N GLY A 134 12.01 -8.04 5.76
CA GLY A 134 12.44 -7.02 6.71
C GLY A 134 11.29 -6.10 7.18
N LYS A 135 10.38 -5.73 6.28
CA LYS A 135 9.17 -4.97 6.63
C LYS A 135 8.20 -5.75 7.51
N ARG A 136 8.10 -7.07 7.30
CA ARG A 136 7.36 -7.99 8.19
C ARG A 136 8.05 -8.24 9.54
N GLY A 137 9.29 -7.77 9.71
CA GLY A 137 10.08 -8.00 10.93
C GLY A 137 10.59 -9.44 11.07
N VAL A 138 10.71 -10.17 9.96
CA VAL A 138 11.25 -11.54 9.98
C VAL A 138 12.76 -11.48 9.79
N ASN A 139 13.50 -11.74 10.87
CA ASN A 139 14.96 -11.79 10.82
C ASN A 139 15.44 -13.11 10.20
N LEU A 140 16.21 -13.00 9.11
CA LEU A 140 16.73 -14.14 8.37
C LEU A 140 17.90 -14.77 9.13
N ARG A 141 17.70 -15.94 9.73
CA ARG A 141 18.80 -16.82 10.15
C ARG A 141 19.23 -17.70 8.97
N ASN A 142 20.54 -17.82 8.75
CA ASN A 142 21.15 -18.37 7.53
C ASN A 142 20.60 -19.74 7.07
N GLY A 143 20.16 -20.62 7.99
CA GLY A 143 19.68 -21.98 7.65
C GLY A 143 18.23 -22.10 7.16
N ARG A 144 17.37 -21.08 7.33
CA ARG A 144 15.94 -21.11 6.92
C ARG A 144 15.56 -20.04 5.90
N LYS A 145 16.57 -19.36 5.35
CA LYS A 145 16.36 -18.25 4.42
C LYS A 145 15.68 -18.71 3.12
N SER A 146 16.10 -19.82 2.53
CA SER A 146 15.55 -20.31 1.24
C SER A 146 14.06 -20.63 1.33
N THR A 147 13.63 -21.39 2.33
CA THR A 147 12.22 -21.77 2.53
C THR A 147 11.34 -20.54 2.74
N LEU A 148 11.77 -19.60 3.58
CA LEU A 148 11.00 -18.37 3.80
C LEU A 148 10.87 -17.54 2.51
N MET A 149 11.94 -17.43 1.73
CA MET A 149 11.93 -16.68 0.47
C MET A 149 11.01 -17.36 -0.56
N GLU A 150 10.99 -18.69 -0.60
CA GLU A 150 10.07 -19.45 -1.45
C GLU A 150 8.61 -19.23 -1.04
N ASP A 151 8.32 -19.25 0.26
CA ASP A 151 6.96 -19.02 0.77
C ASP A 151 6.50 -17.58 0.53
N LEU A 152 7.37 -16.58 0.73
CA LEU A 152 7.08 -15.20 0.36
C LEU A 152 6.83 -15.04 -1.14
N ARG A 153 7.61 -15.73 -1.98
CA ARG A 153 7.40 -15.73 -3.44
C ARG A 153 6.02 -16.30 -3.78
N LYS A 154 5.59 -17.39 -3.14
CA LYS A 154 4.23 -17.95 -3.34
C LYS A 154 3.15 -16.92 -3.04
N HIS A 155 3.27 -16.17 -1.94
CA HIS A 155 2.32 -15.10 -1.60
C HIS A 155 2.31 -13.96 -2.63
N VAL A 156 3.48 -13.57 -3.17
CA VAL A 156 3.56 -12.58 -4.27
C VAL A 156 2.86 -13.12 -5.53
N SER A 157 3.09 -14.39 -5.90
CA SER A 157 2.44 -15.03 -7.05
C SER A 157 0.92 -15.08 -6.90
N TYR A 158 0.40 -15.42 -5.70
CA TYR A 158 -1.04 -15.40 -5.47
C TYR A 158 -1.67 -14.04 -5.70
N ILE A 159 -0.95 -12.95 -5.42
CA ILE A 159 -1.43 -11.57 -5.65
C ILE A 159 -1.33 -11.21 -7.14
N ALA A 160 -0.24 -11.58 -7.81
CA ALA A 160 -0.02 -11.31 -9.24
C ALA A 160 -1.10 -11.94 -10.14
N ASP A 161 -1.62 -13.10 -9.73
CA ASP A 161 -2.64 -13.84 -10.46
C ASP A 161 -4.08 -13.33 -10.21
N LEU A 162 -4.28 -12.44 -9.24
CA LEU A 162 -5.60 -11.86 -9.00
C LEU A 162 -6.03 -10.93 -10.13
N ARG A 163 -7.26 -11.15 -10.57
CA ARG A 163 -7.97 -10.29 -11.51
C ARG A 163 -9.16 -9.64 -10.85
N LEU A 164 -9.62 -8.56 -11.47
CA LEU A 164 -10.79 -7.84 -11.05
C LEU A 164 -11.67 -7.41 -12.24
N SER A 165 -12.96 -7.36 -11.96
CA SER A 165 -13.94 -6.61 -12.74
C SER A 165 -14.70 -5.72 -11.77
N MET A 166 -14.97 -4.47 -12.17
CA MET A 166 -15.55 -3.48 -11.29
C MET A 166 -16.51 -2.59 -12.05
N THR A 167 -17.67 -2.34 -11.46
CA THR A 167 -18.62 -1.31 -11.89
C THR A 167 -18.71 -0.28 -10.78
N TRP A 168 -18.40 0.99 -11.07
CA TRP A 168 -18.31 2.04 -10.04
C TRP A 168 -18.85 3.38 -10.53
N LYS A 169 -19.40 4.19 -9.63
CA LYS A 169 -19.83 5.55 -9.94
C LYS A 169 -18.64 6.46 -10.28
N ASP A 170 -18.67 7.08 -11.45
CA ASP A 170 -17.73 8.11 -11.87
C ASP A 170 -18.07 9.42 -11.17
N TYR A 171 -17.32 9.77 -10.13
CA TYR A 171 -17.50 11.05 -9.45
C TYR A 171 -17.07 12.26 -10.28
N LYS A 172 -16.25 12.08 -11.33
CA LYS A 172 -15.82 13.18 -12.20
C LYS A 172 -16.85 13.49 -13.28
N ARG A 173 -17.41 12.45 -13.90
CA ARG A 173 -18.32 12.60 -15.05
C ARG A 173 -19.79 12.32 -14.74
N GLY A 174 -20.11 11.86 -13.53
CA GLY A 174 -21.48 11.52 -13.10
C GLY A 174 -22.03 10.20 -13.64
N ASN A 175 -21.28 9.51 -14.51
CA ASN A 175 -21.69 8.26 -15.15
C ASN A 175 -21.25 7.02 -14.35
N THR A 176 -21.44 5.83 -14.90
CA THR A 176 -20.89 4.58 -14.35
C THR A 176 -19.65 4.17 -15.14
N MET A 177 -18.54 3.93 -14.45
CA MET A 177 -17.33 3.33 -15.02
C MET A 177 -17.38 1.83 -14.88
N VAL A 178 -16.89 1.14 -15.89
CA VAL A 178 -16.68 -0.31 -15.88
C VAL A 178 -15.20 -0.58 -16.15
N PHE A 179 -14.55 -1.28 -15.24
CA PHE A 179 -13.22 -1.86 -15.41
C PHE A 179 -13.35 -3.37 -15.56
N GLY A 180 -12.52 -3.99 -16.39
CA GLY A 180 -12.58 -5.44 -16.54
C GLY A 180 -13.78 -5.92 -17.36
N GLY A 181 -14.29 -5.12 -18.30
CA GLY A 181 -15.49 -5.43 -19.08
C GLY A 181 -15.26 -6.43 -20.23
N GLN A 182 -14.25 -6.18 -21.07
CA GLN A 182 -13.85 -7.10 -22.15
C GLN A 182 -12.70 -8.01 -21.72
N ASN A 183 -11.65 -7.43 -21.13
CA ASN A 183 -10.53 -8.15 -20.55
C ASN A 183 -10.47 -7.80 -19.07
N ALA A 184 -10.36 -8.82 -18.22
CA ALA A 184 -10.24 -8.62 -16.78
C ALA A 184 -9.02 -7.76 -16.45
N ASP A 185 -9.16 -6.82 -15.51
CA ASP A 185 -8.05 -6.00 -15.07
C ASP A 185 -7.23 -6.76 -14.02
N ARG A 186 -5.93 -6.48 -13.92
CA ARG A 186 -5.07 -7.06 -12.88
C ARG A 186 -5.27 -6.29 -11.58
N LEU A 187 -5.17 -6.96 -10.42
CA LEU A 187 -5.13 -6.20 -9.16
C LEU A 187 -3.81 -5.43 -9.03
N LEU A 188 -2.70 -6.15 -9.18
CA LEU A 188 -1.35 -5.62 -9.34
C LEU A 188 -0.72 -6.29 -10.56
N ASP A 189 0.06 -5.51 -11.30
CA ASP A 189 0.92 -5.98 -12.36
C ASP A 189 2.32 -6.17 -11.79
N ILE A 190 2.73 -7.43 -11.61
CA ILE A 190 3.97 -7.81 -10.95
C ILE A 190 4.83 -8.56 -11.96
N VAL A 191 6.07 -8.10 -12.13
CA VAL A 191 7.07 -8.71 -13.00
C VAL A 191 8.32 -9.01 -12.17
N ASP A 192 8.82 -10.23 -12.24
CA ASP A 192 10.11 -10.60 -11.66
C ASP A 192 11.25 -10.22 -12.59
N VAL A 193 12.29 -9.60 -12.03
CA VAL A 193 13.48 -9.17 -12.77
C VAL A 193 14.71 -9.74 -12.07
N GLU A 194 15.43 -10.60 -12.78
CA GLU A 194 16.71 -11.13 -12.34
C GLU A 194 17.82 -10.13 -12.69
N HIS A 195 18.50 -9.61 -11.66
CA HIS A 195 19.67 -8.77 -11.82
C HIS A 195 20.94 -9.62 -11.70
N ARG A 196 21.90 -9.37 -12.61
CA ARG A 196 23.22 -10.00 -12.59
C ARG A 196 24.30 -8.93 -12.54
N GLN A 197 25.13 -8.95 -11.50
CA GLN A 197 26.32 -8.11 -11.41
C GLN A 197 27.52 -8.98 -10.98
N GLY A 198 28.35 -9.35 -11.96
CA GLY A 198 29.42 -10.32 -11.74
C GLY A 198 28.86 -11.68 -11.31
N SER A 199 29.34 -12.21 -10.18
CA SER A 199 28.84 -13.45 -9.57
C SER A 199 27.58 -13.26 -8.72
N ARG A 200 27.17 -12.02 -8.43
CA ARG A 200 25.97 -11.75 -7.62
C ARG A 200 24.73 -11.79 -8.50
N ARG A 201 23.77 -12.62 -8.08
CA ARG A 201 22.42 -12.70 -8.65
C ARG A 201 21.41 -12.37 -7.57
N TRP A 202 20.44 -11.52 -7.89
CA TRP A 202 19.31 -11.25 -7.02
C TRP A 202 18.06 -10.99 -7.85
N ILE A 203 16.89 -11.19 -7.24
CA ILE A 203 15.59 -11.04 -7.90
C ILE A 203 14.87 -9.88 -7.22
N GLU A 204 14.41 -8.93 -8.03
CA GLU A 204 13.52 -7.85 -7.60
C GLU A 204 12.19 -8.00 -8.33
N PHE A 205 11.11 -7.53 -7.69
CA PHE A 205 9.81 -7.42 -8.34
C PHE A 205 9.57 -5.97 -8.76
N GLY A 206 9.29 -5.77 -10.03
CA GLY A 206 8.67 -4.56 -10.54
C GLY A 206 7.16 -4.65 -10.33
N VAL A 207 6.60 -3.74 -9.55
CA VAL A 207 5.20 -3.74 -9.13
C VAL A 207 4.51 -2.46 -9.58
N ARG A 208 3.39 -2.61 -10.28
CA ARG A 208 2.54 -1.52 -10.74
C ARG A 208 1.08 -1.81 -10.43
N CYS A 209 0.28 -0.78 -10.26
CA CYS A 209 -1.17 -0.96 -10.13
C CYS A 209 -1.81 -1.40 -11.45
N GLY A 210 -2.84 -2.26 -11.36
CA GLY A 210 -3.80 -2.40 -12.45
C GLY A 210 -4.56 -1.10 -12.70
N GLN A 211 -5.33 -1.06 -13.79
CA GLN A 211 -5.99 0.16 -14.26
C GLN A 211 -7.03 0.70 -13.26
N ALA A 212 -7.83 -0.19 -12.67
CA ALA A 212 -8.86 0.15 -11.68
C ALA A 212 -8.24 0.66 -10.38
N LEU A 213 -7.17 0.03 -9.91
CA LEU A 213 -6.47 0.50 -8.73
C LEU A 213 -5.79 1.84 -9.01
N GLY A 214 -5.10 1.97 -10.14
CA GLY A 214 -4.49 3.22 -10.59
C GLY A 214 -5.47 4.37 -10.74
N TYR A 215 -6.71 4.09 -11.14
CA TYR A 215 -7.79 5.08 -11.20
C TYR A 215 -8.04 5.74 -9.84
N PHE A 216 -8.07 4.98 -8.74
CA PHE A 216 -8.25 5.52 -7.38
C PHE A 216 -6.98 6.15 -6.78
N LEU A 217 -5.84 6.08 -7.49
CA LEU A 217 -4.56 6.63 -7.04
C LEU A 217 -4.17 7.94 -7.74
N ASN A 218 -5.00 8.40 -8.68
CA ASN A 218 -4.74 9.65 -9.39
C ASN A 218 -4.90 10.87 -8.46
N ARG A 219 -4.11 11.94 -8.70
CA ARG A 219 -4.12 13.19 -7.91
C ARG A 219 -5.50 13.82 -7.81
N ASP A 220 -6.23 13.78 -8.92
CA ASP A 220 -7.56 14.39 -9.05
C ASP A 220 -8.69 13.53 -8.49
N SER A 221 -8.47 12.21 -8.39
CA SER A 221 -9.38 11.27 -7.75
C SER A 221 -8.94 11.15 -6.30
N VAL A 222 -9.26 12.16 -5.49
CA VAL A 222 -9.07 12.23 -4.02
C VAL A 222 -7.97 11.28 -3.49
N ARG A 223 -6.74 11.76 -3.30
CA ARG A 223 -5.70 10.95 -2.65
C ARG A 223 -6.12 10.61 -1.19
N TRP A 224 -6.34 9.34 -0.88
CA TRP A 224 -6.46 8.83 0.50
C TRP A 224 -5.28 7.91 0.78
N ILE A 225 -4.08 8.49 0.88
CA ILE A 225 -2.99 7.82 1.57
C ILE A 225 -3.31 7.90 3.06
N GLY A 226 -3.40 6.75 3.72
CA GLY A 226 -3.38 6.66 5.18
C GLY A 226 -2.13 5.95 5.65
N TYR A 227 -2.04 5.69 6.94
CA TYR A 227 -0.86 5.14 7.56
C TYR A 227 -1.19 3.83 8.25
N PHE A 228 -0.43 2.79 7.93
CA PHE A 228 -0.53 1.47 8.53
C PHE A 228 0.55 1.28 9.58
N HIS A 229 0.17 0.86 10.79
CA HIS A 229 1.12 0.70 11.87
C HIS A 229 1.99 -0.54 11.62
N ARG A 230 3.31 -0.33 11.55
CA ARG A 230 4.27 -1.41 11.24
C ARG A 230 4.23 -2.52 12.29
N SER A 231 3.95 -2.21 13.55
CA SER A 231 3.85 -3.25 14.59
C SER A 231 2.77 -4.29 14.27
N ILE A 232 1.70 -3.93 13.55
CA ILE A 232 0.67 -4.88 13.12
C ILE A 232 1.26 -5.88 12.11
N LEU A 233 2.12 -5.44 11.18
CA LEU A 233 2.81 -6.36 10.25
C LEU A 233 3.78 -7.30 10.97
N GLN A 234 4.35 -6.87 12.09
CA GLN A 234 5.32 -7.64 12.88
C GLN A 234 4.66 -8.66 13.82
N LEU A 235 3.35 -8.59 14.03
CA LEU A 235 2.62 -9.61 14.80
C LEU A 235 2.75 -11.00 14.14
N SER A 236 2.56 -12.06 14.92
CA SER A 236 2.63 -13.43 14.38
C SER A 236 1.42 -13.69 13.49
N PRO A 237 1.58 -14.09 12.21
CA PRO A 237 0.42 -14.37 11.36
C PRO A 237 -0.32 -15.65 11.79
N TYR A 238 0.28 -16.49 12.63
CA TYR A 238 -0.33 -17.72 13.15
C TYR A 238 -1.10 -17.49 14.45
N HIS A 239 -0.51 -16.75 15.39
CA HIS A 239 -1.11 -16.54 16.73
C HIS A 239 -1.95 -15.26 16.81
N ASP A 240 -1.57 -14.24 16.04
CA ASP A 240 -2.21 -12.91 16.03
C ASP A 240 -2.96 -12.66 14.72
N ALA A 241 -3.34 -13.73 14.00
CA ALA A 241 -4.04 -13.66 12.71
C ALA A 241 -5.27 -12.74 12.78
N ASN A 242 -6.10 -12.92 13.80
CA ASN A 242 -7.32 -12.12 14.00
C ASN A 242 -6.99 -10.66 14.32
N THR A 243 -5.99 -10.44 15.18
CA THR A 243 -5.47 -9.11 15.53
C THR A 243 -5.01 -8.34 14.30
N LYS A 244 -4.27 -8.97 13.38
CA LYS A 244 -3.83 -8.34 12.13
C LYS A 244 -4.99 -7.92 11.24
N LYS A 245 -5.99 -8.79 11.08
CA LYS A 245 -7.17 -8.51 10.27
C LYS A 245 -7.99 -7.33 10.84
N ILE A 246 -8.23 -7.34 12.16
CA ILE A 246 -8.93 -6.27 12.87
C ILE A 246 -8.13 -4.96 12.83
N GLY A 247 -6.81 -5.02 13.05
CA GLY A 247 -5.94 -3.85 12.95
C GLY A 247 -5.93 -3.24 11.55
N SER A 248 -5.97 -4.08 10.52
CA SER A 248 -6.07 -3.63 9.12
C SER A 248 -7.39 -2.94 8.84
N TYR A 249 -8.50 -3.47 9.36
CA TYR A 249 -9.80 -2.80 9.27
C TYR A 249 -9.78 -1.42 9.93
N TRP A 250 -9.30 -1.34 11.17
CA TRP A 250 -9.27 -0.08 11.91
C TRP A 250 -8.37 0.95 11.27
N THR A 251 -7.25 0.54 10.69
CA THR A 251 -6.38 1.43 9.93
C THR A 251 -7.11 2.08 8.75
N ILE A 252 -7.84 1.27 7.97
CA ILE A 252 -8.61 1.73 6.80
C ILE A 252 -9.72 2.70 7.24
N ILE A 253 -10.56 2.27 8.19
CA ILE A 253 -11.70 3.07 8.65
C ILE A 253 -11.27 4.31 9.44
N GLY A 254 -10.22 4.20 10.26
CA GLY A 254 -9.69 5.32 11.02
C GLY A 254 -9.06 6.39 10.15
N SER A 255 -8.35 6.02 9.09
CA SER A 255 -7.89 7.00 8.10
C SER A 255 -9.06 7.70 7.40
N ILE A 256 -10.17 7.00 7.18
CA ILE A 256 -11.37 7.58 6.57
C ILE A 256 -12.08 8.54 7.56
N ALA A 257 -12.20 8.12 8.82
CA ALA A 257 -12.90 8.86 9.86
C ALA A 257 -12.10 10.09 10.32
N GLY A 258 -10.78 9.98 10.42
CA GLY A 258 -9.87 11.07 10.80
C GLY A 258 -9.93 12.26 9.84
N LYS A 259 -10.06 12.01 8.54
CA LYS A 259 -10.31 13.07 7.55
C LYS A 259 -11.61 13.85 7.77
N ARG A 260 -12.57 13.27 8.50
CA ARG A 260 -13.83 13.91 8.88
C ARG A 260 -13.79 14.48 10.29
N GLY A 261 -12.64 14.45 10.97
CA GLY A 261 -12.48 14.86 12.36
C GLY A 261 -13.27 14.00 13.35
N LYS A 262 -13.58 12.74 12.98
CA LYS A 262 -14.42 11.83 13.79
C LYS A 262 -13.65 10.57 14.14
N LEU A 263 -13.84 10.06 15.36
CA LEU A 263 -13.31 8.75 15.72
C LEU A 263 -13.89 7.65 14.82
N PRO A 264 -13.08 6.65 14.40
CA PRO A 264 -13.59 5.50 13.67
C PRO A 264 -14.62 4.76 14.50
N ARG A 265 -15.76 4.50 13.86
CA ARG A 265 -16.90 3.81 14.46
C ARG A 265 -17.39 2.71 13.54
N ALA A 266 -17.56 1.50 14.07
CA ALA A 266 -18.01 0.34 13.32
C ALA A 266 -18.72 -0.68 14.23
N THR A 267 -19.60 -1.49 13.66
CA THR A 267 -20.21 -2.60 14.39
C THR A 267 -19.30 -3.83 14.35
N PRO A 268 -19.24 -4.67 15.40
CA PRO A 268 -18.49 -5.92 15.38
C PRO A 268 -18.86 -6.81 14.19
N ARG A 269 -20.12 -6.82 13.76
CA ARG A 269 -20.56 -7.51 12.54
C ARG A 269 -19.76 -7.09 11.31
N ARG A 270 -19.59 -5.79 11.07
CA ARG A 270 -18.85 -5.27 9.90
C ARG A 270 -17.36 -5.61 9.96
N ILE A 271 -16.77 -5.54 11.16
CA ILE A 271 -15.37 -5.87 11.38
C ILE A 271 -15.12 -7.35 11.10
N LEU A 272 -15.94 -8.24 11.68
CA LEU A 272 -15.83 -9.69 11.48
C LEU A 272 -16.08 -10.09 10.01
N GLN A 273 -17.03 -9.43 9.34
CA GLN A 273 -17.27 -9.60 7.91
C GLN A 273 -16.07 -9.19 7.04
N PHE A 274 -15.34 -8.14 7.43
CA PHE A 274 -14.10 -7.76 6.75
C PHE A 274 -12.97 -8.77 7.00
N CYS A 275 -12.88 -9.31 8.22
CA CYS A 275 -11.87 -10.31 8.59
C CYS A 275 -12.06 -11.67 7.89
N GLY A 276 -13.20 -11.87 7.21
CA GLY A 276 -13.56 -13.15 6.61
C GLY A 276 -13.82 -14.24 7.64
N SER A 277 -14.06 -13.87 8.90
CA SER A 277 -14.31 -14.79 10.00
C SER A 277 -15.80 -15.14 10.05
N LEU A 278 -16.12 -16.43 9.96
CA LEU A 278 -17.48 -16.90 10.21
C LEU A 278 -17.80 -16.73 11.69
N VAL A 279 -18.86 -15.99 11.98
CA VAL A 279 -19.33 -15.75 13.34
C VAL A 279 -19.81 -17.07 13.93
N ASN A 280 -19.21 -17.53 15.03
CA ASN A 280 -19.62 -18.77 15.67
C ASN A 280 -20.93 -18.55 16.45
N GLN A 281 -22.05 -18.79 15.78
CA GLN A 281 -23.40 -18.69 16.37
C GLN A 281 -23.61 -19.70 17.52
N ARG A 282 -22.91 -20.84 17.49
CA ARG A 282 -23.04 -21.91 18.51
C ARG A 282 -22.27 -21.58 19.78
N ASN A 283 -21.15 -20.87 19.66
CA ASN A 283 -20.37 -20.38 20.80
C ASN A 283 -20.06 -18.88 20.64
N PRO A 284 -21.02 -18.01 20.99
CA PRO A 284 -20.84 -16.56 20.96
C PRO A 284 -19.69 -16.06 21.83
N GLY A 285 -19.50 -16.66 23.01
CA GLY A 285 -18.46 -16.27 23.97
C GLY A 285 -17.07 -16.32 23.36
N HIS A 286 -16.71 -17.43 22.70
CA HIS A 286 -15.42 -17.56 22.02
C HIS A 286 -15.19 -16.47 20.96
N THR A 287 -16.23 -16.05 20.23
CA THR A 287 -16.11 -14.97 19.24
C THR A 287 -15.82 -13.64 19.91
N ILE A 288 -16.52 -13.34 21.00
CA ILE A 288 -16.33 -12.12 21.80
C ILE A 288 -14.95 -12.11 22.44
N ASP A 289 -14.53 -13.19 23.09
CA ASP A 289 -13.24 -13.27 23.78
C ASP A 289 -12.08 -13.14 22.79
N SER A 290 -12.17 -13.78 21.62
CA SER A 290 -11.18 -13.61 20.54
C SER A 290 -11.14 -12.17 20.00
N PHE A 291 -12.29 -11.51 19.93
CA PHE A 291 -12.41 -10.13 19.48
C PHE A 291 -11.81 -9.15 20.50
N ILE A 292 -12.07 -9.34 21.80
CA ILE A 292 -11.49 -8.54 22.88
C ILE A 292 -9.99 -8.72 22.92
N LYS A 293 -9.51 -9.98 22.96
CA LYS A 293 -8.08 -10.30 22.95
C LYS A 293 -7.33 -9.64 21.79
N ALA A 294 -7.95 -9.59 20.62
CA ALA A 294 -7.38 -8.90 19.47
C ALA A 294 -7.28 -7.37 19.68
N HIS A 295 -8.28 -6.72 20.26
CA HIS A 295 -8.22 -5.28 20.57
C HIS A 295 -7.20 -4.98 21.66
N ASP A 296 -7.12 -5.79 22.70
CA ASP A 296 -6.09 -5.67 23.75
C ASP A 296 -4.69 -5.77 23.16
N ARG A 297 -4.48 -6.73 22.25
CA ARG A 297 -3.20 -6.90 21.56
C ARG A 297 -2.86 -5.70 20.68
N LEU A 298 -3.86 -5.07 20.05
CA LEU A 298 -3.67 -3.84 19.27
C LEU A 298 -3.33 -2.62 20.16
N MET A 299 -3.88 -2.55 21.38
CA MET A 299 -3.47 -1.54 22.35
C MET A 299 -2.03 -1.76 22.82
N GLN A 300 -1.68 -3.01 23.16
CA GLN A 300 -0.32 -3.38 23.59
C GLN A 300 0.75 -3.06 22.53
N CYS A 301 0.44 -3.24 21.23
CA CYS A 301 1.38 -2.96 20.15
C CYS A 301 1.37 -1.49 19.69
N GLY A 302 0.62 -0.62 20.38
CA GLY A 302 0.55 0.82 20.14
C GLY A 302 -0.26 1.23 18.91
N ALA A 303 -1.02 0.33 18.30
CA ALA A 303 -1.88 0.64 17.16
C ALA A 303 -3.16 1.38 17.59
N LEU A 304 -3.71 1.02 18.75
CA LEU A 304 -4.86 1.68 19.38
C LEU A 304 -4.42 2.36 20.68
N GLN A 305 -4.97 3.55 20.95
CA GLN A 305 -4.77 4.28 22.21
C GLN A 305 -5.90 4.00 23.21
N ALA A 306 -7.13 3.96 22.71
CA ALA A 306 -8.31 3.71 23.53
C ALA A 306 -9.39 2.99 22.72
N VAL A 307 -10.21 2.21 23.40
CA VAL A 307 -11.34 1.48 22.81
C VAL A 307 -12.55 1.64 23.73
N SER A 308 -13.71 1.95 23.16
CA SER A 308 -14.97 1.95 23.90
C SER A 308 -15.28 0.55 24.43
N GLU A 309 -16.06 0.43 25.49
CA GLU A 309 -16.45 -0.85 26.11
C GLU A 309 -16.79 -1.93 25.07
N LEU A 310 -16.00 -3.02 25.08
CA LEU A 310 -16.09 -4.12 24.12
C LEU A 310 -16.98 -5.24 24.61
N GLU A 311 -17.08 -5.41 25.93
CA GLU A 311 -17.90 -6.44 26.52
C GLU A 311 -19.38 -6.04 26.53
N PRO A 312 -20.29 -6.98 26.27
CA PRO A 312 -21.71 -6.73 26.46
C PRO A 312 -22.02 -6.65 27.96
N ALA A 313 -22.74 -5.61 28.37
CA ALA A 313 -23.14 -5.41 29.78
C ALA A 313 -23.89 -6.60 30.39
N THR A 314 -24.63 -7.38 29.57
CA THR A 314 -25.24 -8.65 30.00
C THR A 314 -25.14 -9.71 28.91
N ARG A 315 -24.96 -10.98 29.30
CA ARG A 315 -24.92 -12.15 28.39
C ARG A 315 -26.26 -12.91 28.38
N THR A 316 -27.38 -12.19 28.33
CA THR A 316 -28.75 -12.73 28.29
C THR A 316 -29.18 -13.15 26.89
N LYS A 317 -30.29 -13.88 26.71
CA LYS A 317 -30.75 -14.34 25.39
C LYS A 317 -30.85 -13.18 24.38
N GLY A 318 -30.19 -13.32 23.23
CA GLY A 318 -30.18 -12.30 22.17
C GLY A 318 -29.04 -11.27 22.28
N TYR A 319 -28.28 -11.25 23.39
CA TYR A 319 -27.17 -10.32 23.60
C TYR A 319 -26.18 -10.30 22.44
N PHE A 320 -25.88 -11.45 21.85
CA PHE A 320 -24.88 -11.56 20.80
C PHE A 320 -25.30 -10.83 19.53
N LYS A 321 -26.59 -10.89 19.17
CA LYS A 321 -27.12 -10.14 18.04
C LYS A 321 -27.03 -8.64 18.32
N THR A 322 -27.43 -8.21 19.51
CA THR A 322 -27.32 -6.82 19.95
C THR A 322 -25.86 -6.36 19.90
N TRP A 323 -24.95 -7.11 20.49
CA TRP A 323 -23.51 -6.83 20.48
C TRP A 323 -22.93 -6.72 19.06
N LEU A 324 -23.30 -7.63 18.16
CA LEU A 324 -22.87 -7.58 16.75
C LEU A 324 -23.30 -6.28 16.05
N ASP A 325 -24.42 -5.70 16.45
CA ASP A 325 -25.06 -4.54 15.82
C ASP A 325 -24.81 -3.23 16.58
N THR A 326 -24.33 -3.28 17.83
CA THR A 326 -23.91 -2.11 18.61
C THR A 326 -22.58 -1.56 18.08
N PRO A 327 -22.52 -0.31 17.61
CA PRO A 327 -21.28 0.24 17.09
C PRO A 327 -20.28 0.57 18.20
N ILE A 328 -19.05 0.11 18.05
CA ILE A 328 -17.89 0.45 18.89
C ILE A 328 -17.08 1.56 18.24
N SER A 329 -16.42 2.38 19.06
CA SER A 329 -15.53 3.45 18.62
C SER A 329 -14.12 3.22 19.18
N VAL A 330 -13.10 3.52 18.37
CA VAL A 330 -11.70 3.38 18.79
C VAL A 330 -10.95 4.69 18.55
N GLN A 331 -9.91 4.92 19.35
CA GLN A 331 -8.92 5.96 19.12
C GLN A 331 -7.66 5.29 18.57
N LEU A 332 -7.31 5.60 17.32
CA LEU A 332 -6.05 5.16 16.72
C LEU A 332 -4.88 5.93 17.34
N SER A 333 -3.69 5.36 17.28
CA SER A 333 -2.46 6.10 17.57
C SER A 333 -2.33 7.37 16.74
N GLU A 334 -1.85 8.45 17.35
CA GLU A 334 -1.64 9.74 16.68
C GLU A 334 -0.76 9.63 15.43
N SER A 335 0.18 8.68 15.42
CA SER A 335 1.04 8.38 14.27
C SER A 335 0.29 7.81 13.06
N LEU A 336 -0.94 7.31 13.26
CA LEU A 336 -1.84 6.81 12.22
C LEU A 336 -2.92 7.85 11.86
N TRP A 337 -3.16 8.79 12.76
CA TRP A 337 -4.24 9.79 12.69
C TRP A 337 -3.81 11.10 12.04
N GLN A 338 -2.59 11.57 12.35
CA GLN A 338 -2.05 12.72 11.68
C GLN A 338 -1.76 12.32 10.24
N ILE A 339 -2.61 12.78 9.32
CA ILE A 339 -2.16 13.04 7.96
C ILE A 339 -0.93 13.92 8.18
N GLN A 340 0.29 13.38 8.02
CA GLN A 340 1.44 14.27 8.01
C GLN A 340 1.04 15.37 7.04
N PRO A 341 1.12 16.66 7.43
CA PRO A 341 0.87 17.74 6.49
C PRO A 341 1.67 17.33 5.28
N GLY A 342 0.96 17.14 4.16
CA GLY A 342 1.45 16.26 3.11
C GLY A 342 2.90 16.59 2.83
N ILE A 343 3.63 15.65 2.22
CA ILE A 343 4.63 16.13 1.26
C ILE A 343 3.86 17.16 0.44
N SER A 344 4.10 18.44 0.72
CA SER A 344 3.44 19.54 0.07
C SER A 344 4.11 19.47 -1.27
N VAL A 345 3.55 18.64 -2.14
CA VAL A 345 3.51 18.96 -3.54
C VAL A 345 2.66 20.22 -3.55
N GLN A 346 3.33 21.34 -3.25
CA GLN A 346 2.92 22.63 -3.72
C GLN A 346 2.51 22.40 -5.17
N ASN A 347 1.30 22.81 -5.50
CA ASN A 347 0.79 22.81 -6.85
C ASN A 347 1.89 23.28 -7.81
N SER A 348 2.55 22.35 -8.48
CA SER A 348 3.39 22.63 -9.64
C SER A 348 2.56 22.42 -10.90
N GLY A 349 1.36 23.00 -10.88
CA GLY A 349 0.72 23.55 -12.07
C GLY A 349 1.26 24.96 -12.28
N ASN A 350 2.56 25.05 -12.52
CA ASN A 350 3.26 26.11 -13.22
C ASN A 350 4.72 25.67 -13.29
N ILE A 351 5.24 25.55 -14.51
CA ILE A 351 6.68 25.63 -14.73
C ILE A 351 7.07 27.02 -14.19
N GLY A 352 7.67 27.09 -13.00
CA GLY A 352 7.80 28.35 -12.29
C GLY A 352 8.80 28.30 -11.14
N THR A 353 10.06 28.58 -11.46
CA THR A 353 11.03 29.28 -10.62
C THR A 353 11.10 28.92 -9.13
N PHE A 354 12.07 28.08 -8.75
CA PHE A 354 12.63 28.09 -7.39
C PHE A 354 12.84 29.52 -6.88
N PRO A 355 12.58 29.79 -5.58
CA PRO A 355 12.70 31.13 -5.03
C PRO A 355 14.12 31.65 -5.30
N THR A 356 14.21 32.70 -6.10
CA THR A 356 15.48 33.41 -6.26
C THR A 356 15.88 33.87 -4.86
N PRO A 357 17.14 33.69 -4.43
CA PRO A 357 17.58 34.20 -3.14
C PRO A 357 17.22 35.69 -3.09
N LYS A 358 16.48 36.11 -2.05
CA LYS A 358 16.08 37.51 -1.85
C LYS A 358 17.11 38.29 -1.03
N SER A 359 18.04 37.58 -0.38
CA SER A 359 19.12 38.13 0.45
C SER A 359 20.28 37.14 0.56
N ALA A 360 21.44 37.60 1.02
CA ALA A 360 22.57 36.74 1.35
C ALA A 360 22.24 35.73 2.47
N GLU A 361 21.43 36.14 3.45
CA GLU A 361 20.95 35.27 4.54
C GLU A 361 20.13 34.08 4.02
N ASN A 362 19.38 34.27 2.93
CA ASN A 362 18.66 33.17 2.30
C ASN A 362 19.59 32.11 1.71
N LEU A 363 20.80 32.47 1.28
CA LEU A 363 21.79 31.50 0.81
C LEU A 363 22.39 30.70 1.97
N CYS A 364 22.58 31.33 3.14
CA CYS A 364 23.00 30.63 4.35
C CYS A 364 21.94 29.64 4.82
N LYS A 365 20.66 30.03 4.79
CA LYS A 365 19.52 29.19 5.21
C LYS A 365 19.19 28.09 4.19
N TYR A 366 19.42 28.34 2.89
CA TYR A 366 19.10 27.43 1.80
C TYR A 366 20.28 27.29 0.80
N PRO A 367 21.37 26.58 1.17
CA PRO A 367 22.57 26.47 0.34
C PRO A 367 22.36 25.81 -1.03
N PHE A 368 21.29 25.01 -1.18
CA PHE A 368 20.94 24.37 -2.45
C PHE A 368 20.55 25.37 -3.55
N LEU A 369 20.19 26.61 -3.20
CA LEU A 369 19.87 27.68 -4.15
C LEU A 369 21.08 28.06 -5.04
N ILE A 370 22.31 27.86 -4.54
CA ILE A 370 23.55 28.07 -5.31
C ILE A 370 23.62 27.09 -6.48
N LYS A 371 23.31 25.82 -6.22
CA LYS A 371 23.32 24.76 -7.23
C LYS A 371 22.22 24.96 -8.27
N ASP A 372 21.04 25.40 -7.83
CA ASP A 372 19.93 25.71 -8.72
C ASP A 372 20.23 26.90 -9.64
N TYR A 373 20.76 28.00 -9.10
CA TYR A 373 21.24 29.12 -9.91
C TYR A 373 22.28 28.69 -10.94
N ARG A 374 23.25 27.88 -10.52
CA ARG A 374 24.32 27.39 -11.36
C ARG A 374 23.78 26.59 -12.55
N HIS A 375 22.82 25.69 -12.30
CA HIS A 375 22.20 24.88 -13.34
C HIS A 375 21.36 25.73 -14.31
N LYS A 376 20.57 26.67 -13.79
CA LYS A 376 19.77 27.58 -14.63
C LYS A 376 20.61 28.51 -15.49
N SER A 377 21.75 28.94 -14.97
CA SER A 377 22.64 29.89 -15.65
C SER A 377 23.68 29.20 -16.56
N GLY A 378 23.63 27.87 -16.68
CA GLY A 378 24.59 27.08 -17.46
C GLY A 378 26.04 27.20 -16.96
N ILE A 379 26.27 27.62 -15.71
CA ILE A 379 27.61 27.87 -15.18
C ILE A 379 28.20 26.55 -14.66
N HIS A 380 29.47 26.27 -14.96
CA HIS A 380 30.13 25.12 -14.36
C HIS A 380 30.53 25.42 -12.90
N GLN A 381 30.53 24.40 -12.04
CA GLN A 381 30.82 24.58 -10.60
C GLN A 381 32.19 25.21 -10.35
N GLN A 382 33.16 24.89 -11.21
CA GLN A 382 34.50 25.45 -11.16
C GLN A 382 34.55 26.95 -11.53
N GLU A 383 33.69 27.39 -12.44
CA GLU A 383 33.61 28.79 -12.87
C GLU A 383 32.98 29.66 -11.79
N LEU A 384 31.89 29.19 -11.16
CA LEU A 384 31.28 29.90 -10.04
C LEU A 384 32.21 29.94 -8.82
N ALA A 385 32.95 28.85 -8.56
CA ALA A 385 33.91 28.82 -7.47
C ALA A 385 35.04 29.84 -7.68
N ARG A 386 35.57 29.92 -8.92
CA ARG A 386 36.57 30.94 -9.29
C ARG A 386 36.05 32.36 -9.13
N ALA A 387 34.81 32.64 -9.56
CA ALA A 387 34.21 33.97 -9.46
C ALA A 387 34.01 34.46 -8.01
N VAL A 388 33.91 33.54 -7.04
CA VAL A 388 33.76 33.85 -5.61
C VAL A 388 35.10 33.78 -4.86
N GLY A 389 36.16 33.28 -5.49
CA GLY A 389 37.47 33.06 -4.86
C GLY A 389 37.53 31.79 -3.98
N LEU A 390 36.75 30.76 -4.31
CA LEU A 390 36.68 29.50 -3.59
C LEU A 390 37.27 28.34 -4.40
N SER A 391 37.69 27.28 -3.71
CA SER A 391 37.94 26.00 -4.37
C SER A 391 36.62 25.36 -4.83
N ARG A 392 36.66 24.60 -5.94
CA ARG A 392 35.52 23.81 -6.43
C ARG A 392 34.96 22.87 -5.35
N GLN A 393 35.84 22.29 -4.53
CA GLN A 393 35.45 21.38 -3.45
C GLN A 393 34.72 22.12 -2.32
N THR A 394 35.16 23.33 -1.97
CA THR A 394 34.51 24.19 -0.96
C THR A 394 33.12 24.60 -1.42
N LEU A 395 32.97 25.05 -2.67
CA LEU A 395 31.65 25.37 -3.24
C LEU A 395 30.73 24.14 -3.27
N SER A 396 31.26 22.96 -3.58
CA SER A 396 30.51 21.69 -3.54
C SER A 396 30.05 21.30 -2.14
N LYS A 397 30.83 21.61 -1.09
CA LYS A 397 30.40 21.38 0.30
C LYS A 397 29.27 22.33 0.69
N TYR A 398 29.33 23.59 0.27
CA TYR A 398 28.26 24.57 0.45
C TYR A 398 26.98 24.17 -0.29
N GLU A 399 27.05 23.87 -1.60
CA GLU A 399 25.88 23.45 -2.40
C GLU A 399 25.14 22.23 -1.83
N ARG A 400 25.86 21.36 -1.11
CA ARG A 400 25.32 20.15 -0.47
C ARG A 400 24.87 20.36 0.98
N GLY A 401 25.03 21.57 1.53
CA GLY A 401 24.73 21.88 2.93
C GLY A 401 25.62 21.14 3.93
N LEU A 402 26.78 20.63 3.49
CA LEU A 402 27.72 19.90 4.35
C LEU A 402 28.62 20.84 5.18
N GLN A 403 28.65 22.12 4.81
CA GLN A 403 29.39 23.16 5.51
C GLN A 403 28.57 24.45 5.45
N ALA A 404 28.49 25.18 6.57
CA ALA A 404 27.82 26.47 6.61
C ALA A 404 28.58 27.50 5.75
N ILE A 405 27.85 28.34 5.04
CA ILE A 405 28.43 29.39 4.20
C ILE A 405 28.75 30.60 5.10
N PRO A 406 30.00 31.10 5.11
CA PRO A 406 30.32 32.33 5.83
C PRO A 406 29.52 33.51 5.28
N PRO A 407 29.03 34.45 6.12
CA PRO A 407 28.21 35.57 5.69
C PRO A 407 28.81 36.40 4.54
N GLU A 408 30.12 36.66 4.59
CA GLU A 408 30.85 37.38 3.54
C GLU A 408 30.86 36.64 2.20
N THR A 409 30.92 35.31 2.25
CA THR A 409 30.90 34.44 1.07
C THR A 409 29.48 34.38 0.49
N ALA A 410 28.46 34.35 1.34
CA ALA A 410 27.06 34.42 0.92
C ALA A 410 26.73 35.77 0.25
N ALA A 411 27.28 36.87 0.74
CA ALA A 411 27.13 38.20 0.12
C ALA A 411 27.74 38.24 -1.29
N LYS A 412 28.95 37.71 -1.47
CA LYS A 412 29.61 37.61 -2.80
C LYS A 412 28.83 36.73 -3.77
N LEU A 413 28.35 35.57 -3.33
CA LEU A 413 27.50 34.69 -4.13
C LEU A 413 26.19 35.38 -4.53
N PHE A 414 25.56 36.10 -3.61
CA PHE A 414 24.32 36.84 -3.87
C PHE A 414 24.51 37.94 -4.92
N LEU A 415 25.61 38.71 -4.84
CA LEU A 415 25.92 39.76 -5.82
C LEU A 415 26.11 39.20 -7.23
N ILE A 416 26.79 38.06 -7.37
CA ILE A 416 26.98 37.40 -8.68
C ILE A 416 25.64 36.92 -9.25
N ILE A 417 24.75 36.41 -8.39
CA ILE A 417 23.40 35.97 -8.77
C ILE A 417 22.52 37.15 -9.23
N GLN A 418 22.66 38.32 -8.61
CA GLN A 418 21.91 39.53 -8.98
C GLN A 418 22.46 40.19 -10.26
N ASN A 419 23.78 40.32 -10.39
CA ASN A 419 24.41 41.02 -11.52
C ASN A 419 24.21 40.30 -12.86
N LYS A 420 24.05 38.98 -12.85
CA LYS A 420 23.76 38.18 -14.06
C LYS A 420 22.27 38.12 -14.41
N ARG A 421 21.40 38.71 -13.59
CA ARG A 421 19.95 38.82 -13.80
C ARG A 421 19.55 40.12 -14.50
N ASN A 422 20.40 41.15 -14.42
CA ASN A 422 20.22 42.47 -15.06
C ASN A 422 20.93 42.60 -16.43
N LYS A 423 21.50 41.50 -16.94
CA LYS A 423 21.95 41.33 -18.32
C LYS A 423 21.08 40.26 -18.95
#